data_AF-A0A0A9Y491-F1
#
_entry.id   AF-A0A0A9Y491-F1
#
_cell.length_a   1.000
_cell.length_b   1.000
_cell.length_c   1.000
_cell.angle_alpha   90.00
_cell.angle_beta   90.00
_cell.angle_gamma   90.00
#
_symmetry.space_group_name_H-M   'P 1'
#
loop_
_entity.id
_entity.type
_entity.pdbx_description
1 polymer ?
#
loop_
_entity_poly.entity_id
_entity_poly.type
_entity_poly.pdbx_seq_one_letter_code
_entity_poly.pdbx_strand_id
1 'polypeptide(L)'
;YNFDYVHAFTDSTVVLNWIRSEPSQWKTFVANRISQIHEKLPTSCWKHVPGSQNPADILSRGAMPSILLNDPMWIHGPPWLCLSEDSWIQSEPLDADASMCENEAKVLSHVVTTLSEMILEPMLHRVSSLRKLLRATVYVFRVCRRRNLKKPFILRDELLEAEHFWLKHMQSLYYSEVFRSLDQGKPHPV
;
A
#
# COMPACT_ATOMS: atom_id res chain seq x y z
N TYR A 1 -12.74 -33.95 8.41
CA TYR A 1 -11.67 -34.30 9.38
C TYR A 1 -11.95 -33.52 10.64
N ASN A 2 -12.07 -34.21 11.79
CA ASN A 2 -12.21 -33.57 13.09
C ASN A 2 -10.84 -33.71 13.76
N PHE A 3 -10.20 -32.59 14.07
CA PHE A 3 -8.91 -32.57 14.76
C PHE A 3 -9.18 -32.20 16.22
N ASP A 4 -8.69 -33.01 17.16
CA ASP A 4 -8.88 -32.73 18.59
C ASP A 4 -8.09 -31.48 19.02
N TYR A 5 -6.92 -31.26 18.41
CA TYR A 5 -6.05 -30.10 18.65
C TYR A 5 -5.41 -29.63 17.35
N VAL A 6 -5.23 -28.32 17.23
CA VAL A 6 -4.55 -27.69 16.08
C VAL A 6 -3.46 -26.77 16.60
N HIS A 7 -2.27 -26.89 16.03
CA HIS A 7 -1.17 -25.94 16.21
C HIS A 7 -0.78 -25.36 14.86
N ALA A 8 -0.53 -24.05 14.83
CA ALA A 8 -0.11 -23.34 13.63
C ALA A 8 1.23 -22.65 13.90
N PHE A 9 2.12 -22.67 12.91
CA PHE A 9 3.45 -22.10 13.02
C PHE A 9 3.70 -21.11 11.88
N THR A 10 4.40 -20.02 12.19
CA THR A 10 4.93 -19.08 11.20
C THR A 10 6.35 -18.68 11.59
N ASP A 11 7.19 -18.47 10.59
CA ASP A 11 8.55 -17.94 10.72
C ASP A 11 8.62 -16.41 10.65
N SER A 12 7.49 -15.76 10.40
CA SER A 12 7.40 -14.31 10.44
C SER A 12 6.91 -13.85 11.81
N THR A 13 7.83 -13.33 12.61
CA THR A 13 7.51 -12.66 13.88
C THR A 13 6.57 -11.47 13.69
N VAL A 14 6.68 -10.76 12.56
CA VAL A 14 5.78 -9.67 12.18
C VAL A 14 4.36 -10.18 11.97
N VAL A 15 4.17 -11.23 11.17
CA VAL A 15 2.83 -11.84 10.96
C VAL A 15 2.29 -12.41 12.26
N LEU A 16 3.13 -13.04 13.08
CA LEU A 16 2.71 -13.55 14.38
C LEU A 16 2.21 -12.43 15.31
N ASN A 17 2.87 -11.27 15.31
CA ASN A 17 2.41 -10.08 16.03
C ASN A 17 1.07 -9.56 15.50
N TRP A 18 0.87 -9.55 14.17
CA TRP A 18 -0.41 -9.19 13.59
C TRP A 18 -1.54 -10.13 14.01
N ILE A 19 -1.27 -11.45 14.03
CA ILE A 19 -2.23 -12.47 14.45
C ILE A 19 -2.58 -12.34 15.93
N ARG A 20 -1.61 -12.00 16.79
CA ARG A 20 -1.83 -11.83 18.23
C ARG A 20 -2.56 -10.53 18.61
N SER A 21 -2.78 -9.63 17.65
CA SER A 21 -3.42 -8.32 17.87
C SER A 21 -4.80 -8.25 17.23
N GLU A 22 -5.60 -7.26 17.64
CA GLU A 22 -6.94 -7.04 17.06
C GLU A 22 -6.83 -6.56 15.60
N PRO A 23 -7.58 -7.15 14.63
CA PRO A 23 -7.49 -6.76 13.22
C PRO A 23 -7.71 -5.27 12.96
N SER A 24 -8.54 -4.60 13.77
CA SER A 24 -8.85 -3.17 13.64
C SER A 24 -7.64 -2.25 13.83
N GLN A 25 -6.54 -2.76 14.41
CA GLN A 25 -5.30 -2.01 14.58
C GLN A 25 -4.50 -1.90 13.27
N TRP A 26 -4.79 -2.74 12.28
CA TRP A 26 -4.05 -2.82 11.03
C TRP A 26 -4.77 -2.14 9.87
N LYS A 27 -4.02 -1.81 8.82
CA LYS A 27 -4.59 -1.34 7.55
C LYS A 27 -5.52 -2.40 6.97
N THR A 28 -6.53 -1.96 6.21
CA THR A 28 -7.58 -2.83 5.61
C THR A 28 -7.03 -4.09 4.95
N PHE A 29 -5.91 -4.03 4.23
CA PHE A 29 -5.31 -5.20 3.58
C PHE A 29 -4.86 -6.28 4.58
N VAL A 30 -4.21 -5.88 5.67
CA VAL A 30 -3.74 -6.77 6.74
C VAL A 30 -4.92 -7.17 7.62
N ALA A 31 -5.74 -6.21 8.06
CA ALA A 31 -6.93 -6.43 8.86
C ALA A 31 -7.86 -7.50 8.27
N ASN A 32 -8.15 -7.42 6.96
CA ASN A 32 -9.01 -8.39 6.28
C ASN A 32 -8.42 -9.81 6.27
N ARG A 33 -7.09 -9.95 6.25
CA ARG A 33 -6.42 -11.26 6.29
C ARG A 33 -6.38 -11.82 7.70
N ILE A 34 -6.04 -10.98 8.69
CA ILE A 34 -6.03 -11.39 10.09
C ILE A 34 -7.44 -11.79 10.53
N SER A 35 -8.49 -11.07 10.10
CA SER A 35 -9.88 -11.44 10.38
C SER A 35 -10.22 -12.84 9.84
N GLN A 36 -9.85 -13.15 8.60
CA GLN A 36 -10.05 -14.49 8.01
C GLN A 36 -9.24 -15.57 8.72
N ILE A 37 -8.07 -15.24 9.27
CA ILE A 37 -7.27 -16.18 10.06
C ILE A 37 -7.98 -16.46 11.39
N HIS A 38 -8.44 -15.41 12.09
CA HIS A 38 -9.18 -15.54 13.36
C HIS A 38 -10.49 -16.31 13.23
N GLU A 39 -11.18 -16.21 12.08
CA GLU A 39 -12.38 -17.01 11.78
C GLU A 39 -12.09 -18.52 11.70
N LYS A 40 -10.86 -18.89 11.30
CA LYS A 40 -10.48 -20.29 11.08
C LYS A 40 -9.80 -20.92 12.28
N LEU A 41 -8.95 -20.16 12.96
CA LEU A 41 -8.08 -20.66 14.01
C LEU A 41 -7.96 -19.65 15.16
N PRO A 42 -8.09 -20.09 16.43
CA PRO A 42 -7.84 -19.23 17.57
C PRO A 42 -6.41 -18.67 17.56
N THR A 43 -6.22 -17.45 18.02
CA THR A 43 -4.89 -16.82 18.11
C THR A 43 -3.92 -17.60 19.00
N SER A 44 -4.45 -18.29 20.03
CA SER A 44 -3.67 -19.10 20.97
C SER A 44 -2.98 -20.31 20.35
N CYS A 45 -3.41 -20.79 19.18
CA CYS A 45 -2.76 -21.92 18.52
C CYS A 45 -1.53 -21.53 17.70
N TRP A 46 -1.26 -20.23 17.52
CA TRP A 46 -0.18 -19.73 16.67
C TRP A 46 1.12 -19.55 17.46
N LYS A 47 2.17 -20.21 16.97
CA LYS A 47 3.53 -20.22 17.54
C LYS A 47 4.54 -19.76 16.48
N HIS A 48 5.71 -19.33 16.95
CA HIS A 48 6.83 -19.02 16.06
C HIS A 48 7.66 -20.28 15.77
N VAL A 49 8.19 -20.40 14.57
CA VAL A 49 9.23 -21.39 14.21
C VAL A 49 10.35 -20.67 13.46
N PRO A 50 11.64 -20.93 13.72
CA PRO A 50 12.71 -20.36 12.89
C PRO A 50 12.53 -20.72 11.42
N GLY A 51 12.81 -19.80 10.49
CA GLY A 51 12.67 -20.07 9.04
C GLY A 51 13.48 -21.27 8.55
N SER A 52 14.65 -21.55 9.14
CA SER A 52 15.45 -22.75 8.86
C SER A 52 14.79 -24.06 9.28
N GLN A 53 13.73 -23.99 10.08
CA GLN A 53 12.94 -25.12 10.57
C GLN A 53 11.48 -25.04 10.10
N ASN A 54 11.15 -24.11 9.19
CA ASN A 54 9.85 -24.01 8.57
C ASN A 54 9.81 -24.87 7.30
N PRO A 55 9.16 -26.05 7.31
CA PRO A 55 9.07 -26.88 6.12
C PRO A 55 8.33 -26.18 4.96
N ALA A 56 7.46 -25.21 5.23
CA ALA A 56 6.77 -24.49 4.15
C ALA A 56 7.69 -23.55 3.35
N ASP A 57 8.85 -23.16 3.89
CA ASP A 57 9.76 -22.20 3.25
C ASP A 57 10.29 -22.74 1.90
N ILE A 58 10.73 -23.99 1.86
CA ILE A 58 11.29 -24.59 0.63
C ILE A 58 10.27 -24.63 -0.52
N LEU A 59 9.00 -24.92 -0.21
CA LEU A 59 7.93 -24.88 -1.21
C LEU A 59 7.65 -23.44 -1.67
N SER A 60 7.63 -22.48 -0.73
CA SER A 60 7.38 -21.06 -1.04
C SER A 60 8.44 -20.43 -1.95
N ARG A 61 9.66 -20.98 -1.95
CA ARG A 61 10.77 -20.60 -2.85
C ARG A 61 10.69 -21.23 -4.24
N GLY A 62 9.71 -22.09 -4.50
CA GLY A 62 9.50 -22.71 -5.81
C GLY A 62 10.37 -23.93 -6.07
N ALA A 63 10.65 -24.76 -5.06
CA ALA A 63 11.42 -26.00 -5.24
C ALA A 63 10.73 -26.99 -6.19
N MET A 64 11.54 -27.74 -6.95
CA MET A 64 11.03 -28.81 -7.81
C MET A 64 10.51 -29.99 -6.99
N PRO A 65 9.51 -30.75 -7.47
CA PRO A 65 9.00 -31.94 -6.78
C PRO A 65 10.08 -32.96 -6.42
N SER A 66 11.10 -33.13 -7.27
CA SER A 66 12.24 -34.02 -7.02
C SER A 66 13.09 -33.59 -5.83
N ILE A 67 13.18 -32.29 -5.55
CA ILE A 67 13.87 -31.77 -4.37
C ILE A 67 13.02 -32.06 -3.13
N LEU A 68 11.73 -31.75 -3.18
CA LEU A 68 10.80 -31.96 -2.06
C LEU A 68 10.72 -33.43 -1.64
N LEU A 69 10.72 -34.37 -2.59
CA LEU A 69 10.71 -35.81 -2.31
C LEU A 69 11.96 -36.31 -1.56
N ASN A 70 13.07 -35.59 -1.68
CA ASN A 70 14.34 -35.93 -1.05
C ASN A 70 14.70 -35.01 0.12
N ASP A 71 13.81 -34.07 0.51
CA ASP A 71 14.05 -33.11 1.58
C ASP A 71 13.49 -33.63 2.91
N PRO A 72 14.34 -33.97 3.90
CA PRO A 72 13.87 -34.53 5.17
C PRO A 72 13.03 -33.53 5.98
N MET A 73 13.29 -32.23 5.86
CA MET A 73 12.53 -31.20 6.57
C MET A 73 11.11 -31.11 6.03
N TRP A 74 10.92 -31.16 4.71
CA TRP A 74 9.61 -31.19 4.07
C TRP A 74 8.81 -32.45 4.42
N ILE A 75 9.47 -33.62 4.39
CA ILE A 75 8.80 -34.91 4.56
C ILE A 75 8.52 -35.22 6.04
N HIS A 76 9.49 -34.97 6.93
CA HIS A 76 9.40 -35.36 8.33
C HIS A 76 9.15 -34.17 9.27
N GLY A 77 9.34 -32.95 8.79
CA GLY A 77 9.32 -31.76 9.64
C GLY A 77 10.58 -31.66 10.51
N PRO A 78 10.64 -30.61 11.35
CA PRO A 78 11.73 -30.46 12.30
C PRO A 78 11.68 -31.53 13.42
N PRO A 79 12.84 -32.03 13.90
CA PRO A 79 12.90 -33.12 14.87
C PRO A 79 12.14 -32.89 16.18
N TRP A 80 12.02 -31.63 16.62
CA TRP A 80 11.34 -31.28 17.86
C TRP A 80 9.83 -31.49 17.81
N LEU A 81 9.20 -31.54 16.62
CA LEU A 81 7.78 -31.85 16.50
C LEU A 81 7.46 -33.30 16.92
N CYS A 82 8.44 -34.19 16.86
CA CYS A 82 8.32 -35.57 17.32
C CYS A 82 8.46 -35.71 18.84
N LEU A 83 8.84 -34.64 19.54
CA LEU A 83 8.95 -34.61 20.99
C LEU A 83 7.62 -34.20 21.63
N SER A 84 7.51 -34.36 22.95
CA SER A 84 6.39 -33.83 23.72
C SER A 84 6.24 -32.32 23.52
N GLU A 85 5.01 -31.81 23.55
CA GLU A 85 4.73 -30.39 23.34
C GLU A 85 5.51 -29.46 24.29
N ASP A 86 5.77 -29.91 25.52
CA ASP A 86 6.58 -29.19 26.52
C ASP A 86 8.03 -28.93 26.06
N SER A 87 8.52 -29.75 25.13
CA SER A 87 9.88 -29.68 24.57
C SER A 87 9.92 -28.98 23.21
N TRP A 88 8.79 -28.49 22.72
CA TRP A 88 8.77 -27.69 21.50
C TRP A 88 9.47 -26.35 21.74
N ILE A 89 9.99 -25.75 20.67
CA ILE A 89 10.63 -24.44 20.75
C ILE A 89 9.62 -23.46 21.36
N GLN A 90 9.90 -23.00 22.57
CA GLN A 90 9.08 -21.98 23.20
C GLN A 90 9.26 -20.70 22.39
N SER A 91 8.17 -20.15 21.87
CA SER A 91 8.24 -18.85 21.20
C SER A 91 8.77 -17.85 22.23
N GLU A 92 9.91 -17.21 21.94
CA GLU A 92 10.36 -16.10 22.78
C GLU A 92 9.23 -15.08 22.92
N PRO A 93 9.10 -14.42 24.09
CA PRO A 93 8.23 -13.27 24.21
C PRO A 93 8.62 -12.31 23.09
N LEU A 94 7.69 -12.08 22.16
CA LEU A 94 7.90 -11.03 21.18
C LEU A 94 7.93 -9.75 21.99
N ASP A 95 9.12 -9.14 22.11
CA ASP A 95 9.22 -7.80 22.65
C ASP A 95 8.21 -6.95 21.91
N ALA A 96 7.30 -6.36 22.69
CA ALA A 96 6.28 -5.46 22.21
C ALA A 96 6.90 -4.15 21.73
N ASP A 97 7.96 -4.20 20.92
CA ASP A 97 8.39 -3.06 20.15
C ASP A 97 7.45 -2.92 18.96
N ALA A 98 6.27 -2.41 19.27
CA ALA A 98 5.28 -1.93 18.31
C ALA A 98 5.87 -0.89 17.33
N SER A 99 7.13 -0.44 17.51
CA SER A 99 7.82 0.45 16.58
C SER A 99 8.21 -0.20 15.24
N MET A 100 8.36 -1.54 15.19
CA MET A 100 8.64 -2.26 13.94
C MET A 100 7.38 -2.70 13.17
N CYS A 101 6.20 -2.56 13.76
CA CYS A 101 4.94 -2.81 13.09
C CYS A 101 4.59 -1.62 12.20
N GLU A 102 5.21 -1.59 11.01
CA GLU A 102 4.84 -0.78 9.86
C GLU A 102 4.17 0.54 10.26
N ASN A 103 4.96 1.42 10.87
CA ASN A 103 4.70 2.85 10.86
C ASN A 103 4.76 3.37 9.40
N GLU A 104 3.97 2.80 8.50
CA GLU A 104 3.10 3.66 7.75
C GLU A 104 2.04 4.19 8.73
N ALA A 105 2.52 5.03 9.66
CA ALA A 105 1.86 6.30 9.89
C ALA A 105 1.33 6.70 8.53
N LYS A 106 0.05 7.05 8.46
CA LYS A 106 -0.45 7.88 7.39
C LYS A 106 0.59 8.99 7.21
N VAL A 107 1.54 8.79 6.32
CA VAL A 107 2.16 9.86 5.58
C VAL A 107 0.99 10.26 4.72
N LEU A 108 0.08 11.02 5.33
CA LEU A 108 -0.45 12.20 4.71
C LEU A 108 0.81 12.96 4.31
N SER A 109 1.42 12.55 3.19
CA SER A 109 2.16 13.47 2.41
C SER A 109 1.08 14.48 2.06
N HIS A 110 1.05 15.56 2.83
CA HIS A 110 0.71 16.84 2.30
C HIS A 110 1.76 17.12 1.22
N VAL A 111 1.76 16.35 0.14
CA VAL A 111 2.05 16.92 -1.16
C VAL A 111 0.84 17.81 -1.38
N VAL A 112 0.90 19.01 -0.81
CA VAL A 112 0.35 20.17 -1.49
C VAL A 112 1.18 20.23 -2.75
N THR A 113 0.81 19.41 -3.74
CA THR A 113 1.33 19.55 -5.09
C THR A 113 0.68 20.85 -5.52
N THR A 114 1.40 21.97 -5.33
CA THR A 114 1.46 22.93 -6.41
C THR A 114 1.58 22.08 -7.66
N LEU A 115 0.59 22.16 -8.56
CA LEU A 115 0.55 21.34 -9.78
C LEU A 115 1.88 21.58 -10.47
N SER A 116 2.85 20.71 -10.20
CA SER A 116 4.24 20.97 -10.51
C SER A 116 4.32 20.95 -12.02
N GLU A 117 5.11 21.86 -12.59
CA GLU A 117 5.42 21.92 -14.02
C GLU A 117 5.74 20.52 -14.57
N MET A 118 6.35 19.67 -13.74
CA MET A 118 6.70 18.27 -14.01
C MET A 118 5.51 17.35 -14.41
N ILE A 119 4.28 17.63 -13.95
CA ILE A 119 3.07 16.84 -14.31
C ILE A 119 2.34 17.47 -15.51
N LEU A 120 2.39 18.79 -15.63
CA LEU A 120 1.56 19.55 -16.56
C LEU A 120 2.14 19.58 -17.98
N GLU A 121 3.44 19.82 -18.09
CA GLU A 121 4.17 19.86 -19.37
C GLU A 121 3.94 18.58 -20.20
N PRO A 122 4.12 17.37 -19.64
CA PRO A 122 3.85 16.14 -20.39
C PRO A 122 2.39 15.98 -20.80
N MET A 123 1.42 16.50 -20.05
CA MET A 123 0.00 16.38 -20.39
C MET A 123 -0.36 17.26 -21.60
N LEU A 124 0.22 18.45 -21.70
CA LEU A 124 -0.01 19.37 -22.81
C LEU A 124 0.51 18.78 -24.13
N HIS A 125 1.69 18.16 -24.10
CA HIS A 125 2.34 17.61 -25.28
C HIS A 125 1.83 16.21 -25.70
N ARG A 126 1.18 15.46 -24.80
CA ARG A 126 0.71 14.09 -25.08
C ARG A 126 -0.76 13.99 -25.50
N VAL A 127 -1.52 15.07 -25.43
CA VAL A 127 -2.97 15.05 -25.66
C VAL A 127 -3.33 15.91 -26.86
N SER A 128 -3.74 15.28 -27.96
CA SER A 128 -4.14 15.96 -29.22
C SER A 128 -5.54 16.57 -29.21
N SER A 129 -6.19 16.68 -28.04
CA SER A 129 -7.57 17.17 -27.93
C SER A 129 -7.80 17.92 -26.63
N LEU A 130 -8.21 19.19 -26.73
CA LEU A 130 -8.59 20.04 -25.59
C LEU A 130 -9.59 19.33 -24.67
N ARG A 131 -10.61 18.67 -25.24
CA ARG A 131 -11.61 17.93 -24.46
C ARG A 131 -11.00 16.78 -23.65
N LYS A 132 -10.01 16.08 -24.20
CA LYS A 132 -9.30 15.01 -23.47
C LYS A 132 -8.43 15.60 -22.35
N LEU A 133 -7.76 16.72 -22.62
CA LEU A 133 -6.91 17.43 -21.67
C LEU A 133 -7.73 17.88 -20.45
N LEU A 134 -8.83 18.61 -20.67
CA LEU A 134 -9.72 19.09 -19.61
C LEU A 134 -10.26 17.94 -18.74
N ARG A 135 -10.68 16.83 -19.36
CA ARG A 135 -11.19 15.66 -18.63
C ARG A 135 -10.10 15.00 -17.78
N ALA A 136 -8.89 14.87 -18.31
CA ALA A 136 -7.76 14.31 -17.56
C ALA A 136 -7.39 15.20 -16.36
N THR A 137 -7.36 16.52 -16.57
CA THR A 137 -7.11 17.51 -15.51
C THR A 137 -8.17 17.45 -14.41
N VAL A 138 -9.46 17.25 -14.74
CA VAL A 138 -10.51 17.03 -13.74
C VAL A 138 -10.21 15.83 -12.85
N TYR A 139 -9.78 14.70 -13.41
CA TYR A 139 -9.44 13.53 -12.62
C TYR A 139 -8.21 13.77 -11.73
N VAL A 140 -7.19 14.45 -12.25
CA VAL A 140 -6.04 14.89 -11.45
C VAL A 140 -6.52 15.76 -10.27
N PHE A 141 -7.40 16.73 -10.50
CA PHE A 141 -7.93 17.58 -9.42
C PHE A 141 -8.75 16.79 -8.39
N ARG A 142 -9.57 15.84 -8.83
CA ARG A 142 -10.31 14.94 -7.93
C ARG A 142 -9.39 14.15 -7.02
N VAL A 143 -8.29 13.62 -7.58
CA VAL A 143 -7.26 12.88 -6.84
C VAL A 143 -6.52 13.79 -5.86
N CYS A 144 -5.94 14.89 -6.35
CA CYS A 144 -5.16 15.82 -5.53
C CYS A 144 -5.98 16.43 -4.38
N ARG A 145 -7.26 16.71 -4.62
CA ARG A 145 -8.15 17.35 -3.63
C ARG A 145 -9.02 16.37 -2.86
N ARG A 146 -8.91 15.06 -3.13
CA ARG A 146 -9.73 13.99 -2.56
C ARG A 146 -11.25 14.27 -2.63
N ARG A 147 -11.71 14.91 -3.72
CA ARG A 147 -13.12 15.27 -3.95
C ARG A 147 -13.73 14.41 -5.04
N ASN A 148 -14.99 14.03 -4.87
CA ASN A 148 -15.84 13.45 -5.93
C ASN A 148 -15.26 12.22 -6.67
N LEU A 149 -14.31 11.47 -6.07
CA LEU A 149 -13.64 10.32 -6.72
C LEU A 149 -14.61 9.22 -7.16
N LYS A 150 -15.77 9.10 -6.51
CA LYS A 150 -16.80 8.10 -6.80
C LYS A 150 -17.83 8.57 -7.83
N LYS A 151 -17.79 9.82 -8.31
CA LYS A 151 -18.80 10.34 -9.26
C LYS A 151 -18.49 9.84 -10.69
N PRO A 152 -19.43 9.12 -11.35
CA PRO A 152 -19.18 8.52 -12.67
C PRO A 152 -19.19 9.53 -13.82
N PHE A 153 -19.68 10.75 -13.58
CA PHE A 153 -19.73 11.83 -14.57
C PHE A 153 -18.92 13.03 -14.12
N ILE A 154 -18.49 13.85 -15.08
CA ILE A 154 -17.78 15.12 -14.86
C ILE A 154 -18.80 16.26 -14.88
N LEU A 155 -18.77 17.12 -13.87
CA LEU A 155 -19.61 18.31 -13.79
C LEU A 155 -19.09 19.42 -14.70
N ARG A 156 -19.99 20.30 -15.16
CA ARG A 156 -19.62 21.50 -15.93
C ARG A 156 -18.61 22.36 -15.17
N ASP A 157 -18.83 22.58 -13.88
CA ASP A 157 -17.95 23.42 -13.07
C ASP A 157 -16.54 22.84 -12.93
N GLU A 158 -16.42 21.51 -12.90
CA GLU A 158 -15.11 20.84 -12.88
C GLU A 158 -14.37 21.07 -14.21
N LEU A 159 -15.08 21.05 -15.35
CA LEU A 159 -14.49 21.36 -16.66
C LEU A 159 -14.10 22.83 -16.77
N LEU A 160 -14.96 23.75 -16.31
CA LEU A 160 -14.66 25.17 -16.29
C LEU A 160 -13.44 25.46 -15.41
N GLU A 161 -13.32 24.80 -14.27
CA GLU A 161 -12.16 24.94 -13.41
C GLU A 161 -10.87 24.44 -14.09
N ALA A 162 -10.93 23.28 -14.75
CA ALA A 162 -9.80 22.77 -15.53
C ALA A 162 -9.41 23.70 -16.69
N GLU A 163 -10.38 24.33 -17.35
CA GLU A 163 -10.15 25.28 -18.44
C GLU A 163 -9.48 26.55 -17.95
N HIS A 164 -10.00 27.16 -16.88
CA HIS A 164 -9.39 28.35 -16.27
C HIS A 164 -7.97 28.07 -15.79
N PHE A 165 -7.71 26.87 -15.29
CA PHE A 165 -6.38 26.46 -14.89
C PHE A 165 -5.39 26.50 -16.07
N TRP A 166 -5.72 25.85 -17.19
CA TRP A 166 -4.85 25.85 -18.37
C TRP A 166 -4.69 27.22 -18.99
N LEU A 167 -5.75 28.04 -19.02
CA LEU A 167 -5.66 29.42 -19.49
C LEU A 167 -4.67 30.22 -18.65
N LYS A 168 -4.77 30.16 -17.32
CA LYS A 168 -3.83 30.84 -16.42
C LYS A 168 -2.40 30.31 -16.55
N HIS A 169 -2.24 29.01 -16.72
CA HIS A 169 -0.93 28.39 -16.91
C HIS A 169 -0.26 28.86 -18.21
N MET A 170 -0.98 28.79 -19.34
CA MET A 170 -0.49 29.30 -20.63
C MET A 170 -0.20 30.81 -20.57
N GLN A 171 -1.08 31.56 -19.93
CA GLN A 171 -0.88 32.99 -19.68
C GLN A 171 0.41 33.25 -18.89
N SER A 172 0.68 32.46 -17.84
CA SER A 172 1.91 32.58 -17.06
C SER A 172 3.17 32.17 -17.83
N LEU A 173 3.08 31.20 -18.75
CA LEU A 173 4.22 30.75 -19.56
C LEU A 173 4.58 31.78 -20.65
N TYR A 174 3.60 32.25 -21.41
CA TYR A 174 3.85 33.05 -22.62
C TYR A 174 3.74 34.57 -22.39
N TYR A 175 3.07 35.01 -21.33
CA TYR A 175 2.87 36.43 -21.02
C TYR A 175 3.41 36.81 -19.64
N SER A 176 4.39 36.06 -19.13
CA SER A 176 5.00 36.28 -17.80
C SER A 176 5.45 37.73 -17.58
N GLU A 177 5.99 38.39 -18.61
CA GLU A 177 6.41 39.79 -18.57
C GLU A 177 5.23 40.78 -18.46
N VAL A 178 4.10 40.47 -19.09
CA VAL A 178 2.87 41.27 -19.00
C VAL A 178 2.30 41.17 -17.58
N PHE A 179 2.25 39.96 -17.01
CA PHE A 179 1.82 39.78 -15.61
C PHE A 179 2.75 40.46 -14.62
N ARG A 180 4.08 40.36 -14.82
CA ARG A 180 5.06 41.07 -13.98
C ARG A 180 4.94 42.59 -14.08
N SER A 181 4.58 43.11 -15.25
CA SER A 181 4.38 44.55 -15.47
C SER A 181 3.08 45.05 -14.83
N LEU A 182 2.00 44.27 -14.92
CA LEU A 182 0.70 44.56 -14.29
C LEU A 182 0.79 44.54 -12.77
N ASP A 183 1.51 43.58 -12.18
CA ASP A 183 1.72 43.46 -10.73
C ASP A 183 2.58 44.63 -10.18
N GLN A 184 3.40 45.24 -11.04
CA GLN A 184 4.21 46.43 -10.74
C GLN A 184 3.54 47.76 -11.12
N GLY A 185 2.29 47.74 -11.60
CA GLY A 185 1.55 48.94 -12.01
C GLY A 185 2.12 49.67 -13.23
N LYS A 186 2.92 49.00 -14.07
CA LYS A 186 3.51 49.58 -15.29
C LYS A 186 2.61 49.34 -16.50
N PRO A 187 2.50 50.30 -17.44
CA PRO A 187 1.69 50.13 -18.65
C PRO A 187 2.26 49.02 -19.55
N HIS A 188 1.36 48.37 -20.28
CA HIS A 188 1.65 47.23 -21.17
C HIS A 188 2.74 47.60 -22.20
N PRO A 189 3.81 46.82 -22.36
CA PRO A 189 4.76 47.02 -23.46
C PRO A 189 4.06 46.69 -24.78
N VAL A 190 3.97 47.65 -25.70
CA VAL A 190 3.34 47.50 -27.03
C VAL A 190 4.20 46.59 -27.92
#